data_AF-A0A836SGC3-F1
#
_entry.id   AF-A0A836SGC3-F1
#
_cell.length_a   1.000
_cell.length_b   1.000
_cell.length_c   1.000
_cell.angle_alpha   90.00
_cell.angle_beta   90.00
_cell.angle_gamma   90.00
#
_symmetry.space_group_name_H-M   'P 1'
#
loop_
_entity.id
_entity.type
_entity.pdbx_description
1 polymer ?
#
loop_
_entity_poly.entity_id
_entity_poly.type
_entity_poly.pdbx_seq_one_letter_code
_entity_poly.pdbx_strand_id
1 'polypeptide(L)'
;MGPRSKTLLSIALAGVLCAPGMLCGCQRRDAPASGAPEKLIGLGWDDFRLGEYNRALRRFEAAARSCPAASPERLQALYGMATVWNLRLPLVDQDKELAEEIYRQLIREAPQSDLAAWSQLALARMKHLVRPGLDPDYHQVRRAYRQVIEQYPGRPAAEEAFIYLQSTYVATLQPEPTRRAVAALKKFIREHPDSGFVSAAWSLLAVSYDTLDMQKDRLHAELKALETREVDPTNPFQENAWQYWNIATIAEFEVGDFETARRYYRKLIEEYPTDIRRFGCEKALERMDEIERRLRARLSNPGGGRDE
;
A
#
# COMPACT_ATOMS: atom_id res chain seq x y z
N MET A 1 -60.50 0.06 8.33
CA MET A 1 -61.80 -0.61 8.13
C MET A 1 -62.09 -0.68 6.64
N GLY A 2 -62.26 -1.90 6.11
CA GLY A 2 -63.22 -2.28 5.07
C GLY A 2 -63.14 -1.66 3.65
N PRO A 3 -63.00 -2.47 2.58
CA PRO A 3 -62.66 -2.04 1.22
C PRO A 3 -63.91 -1.84 0.34
N ARG A 4 -63.75 -1.18 -0.82
CA ARG A 4 -64.64 -1.39 -1.98
C ARG A 4 -63.90 -1.35 -3.31
N SER A 5 -64.35 -2.28 -4.15
CA SER A 5 -63.82 -2.82 -5.40
C SER A 5 -64.44 -2.19 -6.66
N LYS A 6 -63.88 -2.60 -7.82
CA LYS A 6 -64.42 -2.59 -9.21
C LYS A 6 -64.01 -1.32 -10.00
N THR A 7 -63.63 -1.35 -11.27
CA THR A 7 -64.08 -2.20 -12.39
C THR A 7 -63.05 -2.16 -13.54
N LEU A 8 -63.13 -3.18 -14.39
CA LEU A 8 -62.40 -3.44 -15.62
C LEU A 8 -62.70 -2.47 -16.78
N LEU A 9 -61.76 -2.43 -17.75
CA LEU A 9 -61.91 -2.76 -19.18
C LEU A 9 -61.61 -1.66 -20.25
N SER A 10 -60.61 -2.01 -21.09
CA SER A 10 -60.50 -1.86 -22.55
C SER A 10 -60.03 -0.58 -23.28
N ILE A 11 -58.79 -0.71 -23.80
CA ILE A 11 -58.33 -0.66 -25.22
C ILE A 11 -58.60 0.61 -26.05
N ALA A 12 -57.50 1.23 -26.51
CA ALA A 12 -57.36 1.71 -27.89
C ALA A 12 -55.89 1.66 -28.35
N LEU A 13 -55.69 1.02 -29.51
CA LEU A 13 -54.46 0.88 -30.29
C LEU A 13 -53.98 2.21 -30.92
N ALA A 14 -52.66 2.42 -30.93
CA ALA A 14 -51.89 2.99 -32.04
C ALA A 14 -50.41 2.76 -31.68
N GLY A 15 -49.58 2.00 -32.39
CA GLY A 15 -49.43 1.93 -33.84
C GLY A 15 -48.15 2.67 -34.23
N VAL A 16 -46.97 2.17 -33.86
CA VAL A 16 -45.68 2.66 -34.39
C VAL A 16 -44.72 1.50 -34.65
N LEU A 17 -44.55 1.27 -35.95
CA LEU A 17 -43.46 0.64 -36.70
C LEU A 17 -42.33 -0.04 -35.91
N CYS A 18 -42.31 -1.37 -36.01
CA CYS A 18 -41.13 -2.20 -35.91
C CYS A 18 -40.14 -1.86 -37.04
N ALA A 19 -38.97 -1.35 -36.69
CA ALA A 19 -37.76 -1.50 -37.49
C ALA A 19 -36.84 -2.52 -36.78
N PRO A 20 -36.65 -3.74 -37.29
CA PRO A 20 -35.60 -4.62 -36.78
C PRO A 20 -34.26 -4.08 -37.30
N GLY A 21 -33.70 -3.12 -36.57
CA GLY A 21 -32.29 -2.78 -36.70
C GLY A 21 -31.48 -3.98 -36.23
N MET A 22 -31.14 -4.88 -37.15
CA MET A 22 -30.03 -5.81 -36.99
C MET A 22 -28.75 -4.98 -36.84
N LEU A 23 -28.49 -4.50 -35.63
CA LEU A 23 -27.16 -4.16 -35.19
C LEU A 23 -26.40 -5.47 -35.13
N CYS A 24 -25.84 -5.87 -36.28
CA CYS A 24 -24.62 -6.67 -36.33
C CYS A 24 -23.54 -5.84 -35.65
N GLY A 25 -23.60 -5.78 -34.32
CA GLY A 25 -22.45 -5.48 -33.51
C GLY A 25 -21.43 -6.52 -33.90
N CYS A 26 -20.44 -6.11 -34.68
CA CYS A 26 -19.22 -6.85 -34.90
C CYS A 26 -18.59 -7.04 -33.53
N GLN A 27 -19.06 -8.07 -32.81
CA GLN A 27 -18.34 -8.69 -31.73
C GLN A 27 -17.13 -9.27 -32.43
N ARG A 28 -16.08 -8.44 -32.57
CA ARG A 28 -14.75 -8.89 -32.97
C ARG A 28 -14.47 -10.03 -32.00
N ARG A 29 -14.56 -11.26 -32.49
CA ARG A 29 -13.90 -12.39 -31.86
C ARG A 29 -12.43 -12.02 -31.95
N ASP A 30 -11.95 -11.32 -30.92
CA ASP A 30 -10.53 -11.07 -30.73
C ASP A 30 -9.87 -12.43 -30.80
N ALA A 31 -9.09 -12.65 -31.86
CA ALA A 31 -8.33 -13.88 -32.02
C ALA A 31 -7.49 -14.07 -30.74
N PRO A 32 -7.35 -15.31 -30.25
CA PRO A 32 -6.52 -15.58 -29.07
C PRO A 32 -5.14 -14.97 -29.32
N ALA A 33 -4.65 -14.21 -28.35
CA ALA A 33 -3.36 -13.54 -28.45
C ALA A 33 -2.28 -14.60 -28.75
N SER A 34 -1.73 -14.57 -29.96
CA SER A 34 -0.65 -15.47 -30.37
C SER A 34 0.69 -14.81 -30.07
N GLY A 35 1.59 -15.53 -29.40
CA GLY A 35 2.91 -15.02 -29.03
C GLY A 35 3.64 -15.97 -28.09
N ALA A 36 4.95 -15.75 -27.94
CA ALA A 36 5.74 -16.45 -26.93
C ALA A 36 5.18 -16.14 -25.52
N PRO A 37 5.10 -17.13 -24.61
CA PRO A 37 4.48 -16.95 -23.30
C PRO A 37 5.06 -15.77 -22.51
N GLU A 38 6.37 -15.58 -22.53
CA GLU A 38 7.08 -14.52 -21.82
C GLU A 38 6.62 -13.13 -22.28
N LYS A 39 6.45 -12.97 -23.60
CA LYS A 39 5.92 -11.73 -24.19
C LYS A 39 4.48 -11.49 -23.79
N LEU A 40 3.64 -12.54 -23.80
CA LEU A 40 2.24 -12.44 -23.37
C LEU A 40 2.14 -12.06 -21.89
N ILE A 41 2.99 -12.62 -21.04
CA ILE A 41 3.06 -12.31 -19.61
C ILE A 41 3.46 -10.84 -19.39
N GLY A 42 4.54 -10.38 -20.04
CA GLY A 42 4.97 -8.98 -19.95
C GLY A 42 3.87 -8.00 -20.37
N LEU A 43 3.23 -8.28 -21.51
CA LEU A 43 2.07 -7.54 -21.98
C LEU A 43 0.87 -7.62 -21.03
N GLY A 44 0.67 -8.75 -20.34
CA GLY A 44 -0.38 -8.93 -19.35
C GLY A 44 -0.19 -7.99 -18.15
N TRP A 45 1.05 -7.86 -17.67
CA TRP A 45 1.40 -6.92 -16.59
C TRP A 45 1.27 -5.46 -17.02
N ASP A 46 1.62 -5.12 -18.26
CA ASP A 46 1.41 -3.77 -18.79
C ASP A 46 -0.08 -3.41 -18.82
N ASP A 47 -0.92 -4.31 -19.33
CA ASP A 47 -2.37 -4.10 -19.34
C ASP A 47 -2.94 -4.00 -17.91
N PHE A 48 -2.45 -4.81 -16.98
CA PHE A 48 -2.87 -4.71 -15.58
C PHE A 48 -2.53 -3.34 -14.97
N ARG A 49 -1.31 -2.82 -15.19
CA ARG A 49 -0.90 -1.48 -14.71
C ARG A 49 -1.74 -0.35 -15.32
N LEU A 50 -2.23 -0.54 -16.54
CA LEU A 50 -3.12 0.41 -17.22
C LEU A 50 -4.61 0.25 -16.84
N GLY A 51 -4.96 -0.72 -15.98
CA GLY A 51 -6.35 -1.00 -15.61
C GLY A 51 -7.14 -1.78 -16.67
N GLU A 52 -6.48 -2.28 -17.71
CA GLU A 52 -7.06 -3.04 -18.83
C GLU A 52 -7.27 -4.52 -18.46
N TYR A 53 -7.99 -4.77 -17.35
CA TYR A 53 -8.07 -6.09 -16.69
C TYR A 53 -8.52 -7.23 -17.61
N ASN A 54 -9.52 -6.98 -18.47
CA ASN A 54 -10.01 -8.01 -19.39
C ASN A 54 -8.95 -8.42 -20.42
N ARG A 55 -8.10 -7.48 -20.86
CA ARG A 55 -7.02 -7.78 -21.80
C ARG A 55 -5.86 -8.48 -21.09
N ALA A 56 -5.54 -8.03 -19.87
CA ALA A 56 -4.55 -8.69 -19.01
C ALA A 56 -4.90 -10.18 -18.80
N LEU A 57 -6.15 -10.48 -18.44
CA LEU A 57 -6.64 -11.86 -18.28
C LEU A 57 -6.47 -12.68 -19.56
N ARG A 58 -6.89 -12.16 -20.71
CA ARG A 58 -6.74 -12.88 -21.99
C ARG A 58 -5.28 -13.22 -22.29
N ARG A 59 -4.36 -12.31 -22.00
CA ARG A 59 -2.92 -12.50 -22.20
C ARG A 59 -2.35 -13.56 -21.27
N PHE A 60 -2.66 -13.49 -19.98
CA PHE A 60 -2.21 -14.49 -19.02
C PHE A 60 -2.82 -15.87 -19.30
N GLU A 61 -4.12 -15.95 -19.63
CA GLU A 61 -4.75 -17.22 -20.01
C GLU A 61 -4.14 -17.84 -21.27
N ALA A 62 -3.81 -17.02 -22.27
CA ALA A 62 -3.14 -17.50 -23.47
C ALA A 62 -1.75 -18.06 -23.12
N ALA A 63 -0.96 -17.33 -22.32
CA ALA A 63 0.35 -17.78 -21.85
C ALA A 63 0.25 -19.09 -21.06
N ALA A 64 -0.65 -19.16 -20.08
CA ALA A 64 -0.82 -20.33 -19.22
C ALA A 64 -1.23 -21.59 -20.00
N ARG A 65 -2.07 -21.46 -21.03
CA ARG A 65 -2.48 -22.59 -21.90
C ARG A 65 -1.36 -23.10 -22.81
N SER A 66 -0.44 -22.23 -23.20
CA SER A 66 0.69 -22.59 -24.07
C SER A 66 1.89 -23.19 -23.32
N CYS A 67 1.86 -23.21 -21.99
CA CYS A 67 3.00 -23.62 -21.17
C CYS A 67 2.75 -24.97 -20.49
N PRO A 68 3.80 -25.79 -20.28
CA PRO A 68 3.72 -26.99 -19.46
C PRO A 68 3.29 -26.69 -18.02
N ALA A 69 2.67 -27.66 -17.35
CA ALA A 69 2.38 -27.59 -15.92
C ALA A 69 3.65 -27.30 -15.11
N ALA A 70 3.54 -26.48 -14.06
CA ALA A 70 4.64 -26.05 -13.19
C ALA A 70 5.84 -25.35 -13.86
N SER A 71 5.80 -25.03 -15.16
CA SER A 71 6.82 -24.17 -15.78
C SER A 71 6.80 -22.75 -15.18
N PRO A 72 7.95 -22.06 -15.09
CA PRO A 72 8.01 -20.70 -14.55
C PRO A 72 7.03 -19.73 -15.22
N GLU A 73 6.90 -19.81 -16.55
CA GLU A 73 6.01 -18.97 -17.35
C GLU A 73 4.55 -19.24 -17.00
N ARG A 74 4.17 -20.52 -16.84
CA ARG A 74 2.80 -20.87 -16.45
C ARG A 74 2.49 -20.39 -15.03
N LEU A 75 3.42 -20.55 -14.09
CA LEU A 75 3.24 -20.07 -12.73
C LEU A 75 3.09 -18.54 -12.71
N GLN A 76 3.89 -17.81 -13.48
CA GLN A 76 3.81 -16.35 -13.56
C GLN A 76 2.50 -15.89 -14.20
N ALA A 77 2.03 -16.59 -15.25
CA ALA A 77 0.74 -16.31 -15.88
C ALA A 77 -0.42 -16.54 -14.92
N LEU A 78 -0.44 -17.67 -14.20
CA LEU A 78 -1.46 -17.96 -13.19
C LEU A 78 -1.44 -16.92 -12.05
N TYR A 79 -0.26 -16.51 -11.59
CA TYR A 79 -0.13 -15.48 -10.57
C TYR A 79 -0.69 -14.14 -11.06
N GLY A 80 -0.41 -13.77 -12.32
CA GLY A 80 -1.01 -12.62 -12.98
C GLY A 80 -2.53 -12.68 -13.03
N MET A 81 -3.10 -13.83 -13.42
CA MET A 81 -4.56 -14.02 -13.42
C MET A 81 -5.17 -13.84 -12.02
N ALA A 82 -4.60 -14.50 -11.01
CA ALA A 82 -5.06 -14.38 -9.63
C ALA A 82 -4.96 -12.92 -9.12
N THR A 83 -3.90 -12.21 -9.50
CA THR A 83 -3.70 -10.80 -9.16
C THR A 83 -4.77 -9.92 -9.79
N VAL A 84 -5.09 -10.14 -11.08
CA VAL A 84 -6.16 -9.39 -11.76
C VAL A 84 -7.51 -9.65 -11.07
N TRP A 85 -7.87 -10.90 -10.82
CA TRP A 85 -9.15 -11.23 -10.16
C TRP A 85 -9.25 -10.66 -8.75
N ASN A 86 -8.15 -10.64 -8.00
CA ASN A 86 -8.09 -10.10 -6.65
C ASN A 86 -8.16 -8.56 -6.61
N LEU A 87 -7.55 -7.87 -7.57
CA LEU A 87 -7.32 -6.42 -7.49
C LEU A 87 -8.10 -5.59 -8.51
N ARG A 88 -8.82 -6.21 -9.45
CA ARG A 88 -9.58 -5.47 -10.47
C ARG A 88 -10.59 -4.50 -9.85
N LEU A 89 -10.79 -3.39 -10.55
CA LEU A 89 -11.81 -2.38 -10.27
C LEU A 89 -12.81 -2.31 -11.43
N PRO A 90 -14.10 -2.00 -11.17
CA PRO A 90 -14.71 -1.76 -9.87
C PRO A 90 -14.78 -3.03 -9.00
N LEU A 91 -14.80 -2.87 -7.67
CA LEU A 91 -14.77 -4.00 -6.72
C LEU A 91 -15.93 -5.00 -6.90
N VAL A 92 -17.05 -4.56 -7.49
CA VAL A 92 -18.22 -5.41 -7.78
C VAL A 92 -17.91 -6.53 -8.78
N ASP A 93 -16.90 -6.34 -9.63
CA ASP A 93 -16.47 -7.33 -10.63
C ASP A 93 -15.33 -8.23 -10.11
N GLN A 94 -14.90 -8.07 -8.85
CA GLN A 94 -13.88 -8.95 -8.26
C GLN A 94 -14.47 -10.33 -7.98
N ASP A 95 -13.75 -11.35 -8.44
CA ASP A 95 -14.03 -12.74 -8.13
C ASP A 95 -12.93 -13.24 -7.18
N LYS A 96 -13.14 -13.01 -5.88
CA LYS A 96 -12.14 -13.32 -4.85
C LYS A 96 -12.01 -14.83 -4.67
N GLU A 97 -13.09 -15.56 -4.87
CA GLU A 97 -13.13 -17.01 -4.81
C GLU A 97 -12.24 -17.62 -5.91
N LEU A 98 -12.36 -17.13 -7.15
CA LEU A 98 -11.51 -17.55 -8.26
C LEU A 98 -10.04 -17.17 -8.04
N ALA A 99 -9.77 -15.95 -7.54
CA ALA A 99 -8.40 -15.55 -7.20
C ALA A 99 -7.79 -16.48 -6.14
N GLU A 100 -8.55 -16.80 -5.08
CA GLU A 100 -8.13 -17.73 -4.03
C GLU A 100 -7.86 -19.14 -4.57
N GLU A 101 -8.71 -19.64 -5.47
CA GLU A 101 -8.53 -20.94 -6.11
C GLU A 101 -7.21 -21.00 -6.88
N ILE A 102 -6.92 -19.98 -7.70
CA ILE A 102 -5.71 -19.92 -8.52
C ILE A 102 -4.45 -19.79 -7.63
N TYR A 103 -4.47 -18.95 -6.59
CA TYR A 103 -3.36 -18.89 -5.63
C TYR A 103 -3.11 -20.23 -4.94
N ARG A 104 -4.17 -20.92 -4.51
CA ARG A 104 -4.04 -22.26 -3.91
C ARG A 104 -3.54 -23.29 -4.91
N GLN A 105 -3.88 -23.17 -6.19
CA GLN A 105 -3.35 -24.01 -7.25
C GLN A 105 -1.84 -23.80 -7.40
N LEU A 106 -1.37 -22.56 -7.47
CA LEU A 106 0.06 -22.22 -7.54
C LEU A 106 0.87 -22.84 -6.40
N ILE A 107 0.36 -22.71 -5.17
CA ILE A 107 1.00 -23.28 -3.97
C ILE A 107 1.08 -24.80 -4.05
N ARG A 108 0.03 -25.48 -4.56
CA ARG A 108 0.05 -26.95 -4.73
C ARG A 108 0.99 -27.41 -5.83
N GLU A 109 1.05 -26.70 -6.94
CA GLU A 109 1.85 -27.09 -8.10
C GLU A 109 3.35 -26.82 -7.91
N ALA A 110 3.71 -25.75 -7.19
CA ALA A 110 5.10 -25.35 -7.00
C ALA A 110 5.35 -24.79 -5.59
N PRO A 111 5.22 -25.61 -4.53
CA PRO A 111 5.23 -25.17 -3.12
C PRO A 111 6.54 -24.53 -2.65
N GLN A 112 7.62 -24.67 -3.41
CA GLN A 112 8.94 -24.09 -3.08
C GLN A 112 9.30 -22.89 -3.97
N SER A 113 8.42 -22.49 -4.89
CA SER A 113 8.65 -21.34 -5.77
C SER A 113 8.43 -20.02 -5.03
N ASP A 114 9.11 -18.96 -5.48
CA ASP A 114 8.87 -17.61 -4.96
C ASP A 114 7.41 -17.18 -5.19
N LEU A 115 6.80 -17.61 -6.30
CA LEU A 115 5.39 -17.33 -6.59
C LEU A 115 4.43 -18.05 -5.63
N ALA A 116 4.79 -19.21 -5.07
CA ALA A 116 4.02 -19.82 -3.99
C ALA A 116 4.09 -19.01 -2.70
N ALA A 117 5.26 -18.45 -2.37
CA ALA A 117 5.41 -17.54 -1.23
C ALA A 117 4.57 -16.27 -1.41
N TRP A 118 4.64 -15.64 -2.59
CA TRP A 118 3.82 -14.47 -2.95
C TRP A 118 2.32 -14.78 -2.96
N SER A 119 1.93 -15.95 -3.46
CA SER A 119 0.53 -16.41 -3.45
C SER A 119 0.01 -16.61 -2.03
N GLN A 120 0.82 -17.19 -1.14
CA GLN A 120 0.44 -17.37 0.27
C GLN A 120 0.30 -16.01 0.98
N LEU A 121 1.18 -15.05 0.68
CA LEU A 121 1.06 -13.67 1.17
C LEU A 121 -0.22 -12.99 0.64
N ALA A 122 -0.54 -13.16 -0.64
CA ALA A 122 -1.75 -12.61 -1.24
C ALA A 122 -3.00 -13.14 -0.53
N LEU A 123 -3.07 -14.45 -0.25
CA LEU A 123 -4.15 -15.06 0.53
C LEU A 123 -4.24 -14.50 1.95
N ALA A 124 -3.12 -14.22 2.61
CA ALA A 124 -3.12 -13.56 3.92
C ALA A 124 -3.67 -12.13 3.84
N ARG A 125 -3.29 -11.36 2.82
CA ARG A 125 -3.78 -9.99 2.58
C ARG A 125 -5.28 -9.97 2.25
N MET A 126 -5.78 -10.95 1.50
CA MET A 126 -7.22 -11.07 1.23
C MET A 126 -8.05 -11.20 2.51
N LYS A 127 -7.52 -11.83 3.56
CA LYS A 127 -8.17 -11.89 4.89
C LYS A 127 -8.13 -10.55 5.64
N HIS A 128 -7.11 -9.74 5.36
CA HIS A 128 -6.94 -8.41 5.97
C HIS A 128 -7.86 -7.36 5.32
N LEU A 129 -8.22 -7.55 4.04
CA LEU A 129 -9.06 -6.64 3.27
C LEU A 129 -10.56 -6.95 3.49
N VAL A 130 -11.19 -6.20 4.38
CA VAL A 130 -12.64 -6.24 4.63
C VAL A 130 -13.36 -5.03 4.01
N ARG A 131 -14.71 -5.07 4.01
CA ARG A 131 -15.52 -3.96 3.50
C ARG A 131 -15.35 -2.71 4.39
N PRO A 132 -15.48 -1.50 3.83
CA PRO A 132 -15.46 -0.28 4.63
C PRO A 132 -16.44 -0.34 5.80
N GLY A 133 -16.00 0.08 6.98
CA GLY A 133 -16.79 0.06 8.22
C GLY A 133 -16.77 -1.28 8.98
N LEU A 134 -16.03 -2.29 8.49
CA LEU A 134 -15.77 -3.53 9.21
C LEU A 134 -14.31 -3.60 9.66
N ASP A 135 -14.09 -4.28 10.78
CA ASP A 135 -12.76 -4.67 11.22
C ASP A 135 -12.43 -6.09 10.73
N PRO A 136 -11.18 -6.34 10.28
CA PRO A 136 -10.74 -7.69 9.98
C PRO A 136 -10.61 -8.51 11.26
N ASP A 137 -10.80 -9.83 11.15
CA ASP A 137 -10.44 -10.75 12.23
C ASP A 137 -8.92 -10.79 12.36
N TYR A 138 -8.37 -9.90 13.19
CA TYR A 138 -6.93 -9.78 13.39
C TYR A 138 -6.28 -11.06 13.94
N HIS A 139 -7.03 -11.95 14.60
CA HIS A 139 -6.47 -13.23 15.02
C HIS A 139 -6.21 -14.14 13.81
N GLN A 140 -7.17 -14.23 12.90
CA GLN A 140 -7.00 -14.98 11.65
C GLN A 140 -5.95 -14.35 10.72
N VAL A 141 -5.93 -13.02 10.61
CA VAL A 141 -4.94 -12.29 9.80
C VAL A 141 -3.53 -12.53 10.32
N ARG A 142 -3.29 -12.36 11.62
CA ARG A 142 -1.97 -12.62 12.24
C ARG A 142 -1.53 -14.07 12.12
N ARG A 143 -2.47 -15.03 12.16
CA ARG A 143 -2.18 -16.45 11.91
C ARG A 143 -1.75 -16.67 10.45
N ALA A 144 -2.43 -16.05 9.49
CA ALA A 144 -2.11 -16.18 8.08
C ALA A 144 -0.73 -15.61 7.74
N TYR A 145 -0.36 -14.42 8.26
CA TYR A 145 0.98 -13.88 8.05
C TYR A 145 2.08 -14.72 8.71
N ARG A 146 1.86 -15.23 9.93
CA ARG A 146 2.81 -16.17 10.57
C ARG A 146 3.06 -17.41 9.72
N GLN A 147 2.01 -17.96 9.11
CA GLN A 147 2.15 -19.10 8.22
C GLN A 147 3.05 -18.79 7.01
N VAL A 148 2.96 -17.59 6.41
CA VAL A 148 3.87 -17.18 5.33
C VAL A 148 5.32 -17.16 5.83
N ILE A 149 5.56 -16.54 6.98
CA ILE A 149 6.89 -16.38 7.58
C ILE A 149 7.52 -17.74 7.90
N GLU A 150 6.74 -18.65 8.48
CA GLU A 150 7.18 -19.98 8.89
C GLU A 150 7.42 -20.91 7.69
N GLN A 151 6.61 -20.80 6.63
CA GLN A 151 6.71 -21.67 5.45
C GLN A 151 7.77 -21.23 4.45
N TYR A 152 8.07 -19.93 4.37
CA TYR A 152 8.97 -19.36 3.38
C TYR A 152 10.09 -18.51 4.01
N PRO A 153 10.84 -19.02 5.00
CA PRO A 153 11.86 -18.24 5.70
C PRO A 153 12.92 -17.71 4.73
N GLY A 154 13.30 -16.44 4.89
CA GLY A 154 14.31 -15.78 4.05
C GLY A 154 13.85 -15.39 2.64
N ARG A 155 12.57 -15.60 2.28
CA ARG A 155 12.01 -15.10 1.02
C ARG A 155 11.48 -13.68 1.20
N PRO A 156 11.56 -12.81 0.17
CA PRO A 156 11.00 -11.44 0.24
C PRO A 156 9.53 -11.40 0.67
N ALA A 157 8.70 -12.35 0.22
CA ALA A 157 7.30 -12.44 0.64
C ALA A 157 7.12 -12.69 2.15
N ALA A 158 8.04 -13.41 2.80
CA ALA A 158 8.02 -13.60 4.24
C ALA A 158 8.44 -12.34 5.00
N GLU A 159 9.39 -11.58 4.46
CA GLU A 159 9.79 -10.29 5.03
C GLU A 159 8.64 -9.27 4.92
N GLU A 160 7.95 -9.21 3.78
CA GLU A 160 6.75 -8.38 3.63
C GLU A 160 5.62 -8.84 4.58
N ALA A 161 5.40 -10.16 4.69
CA ALA A 161 4.45 -10.73 5.65
C ALA A 161 4.78 -10.34 7.10
N PHE A 162 6.07 -10.28 7.44
CA PHE A 162 6.54 -9.81 8.74
C PHE A 162 6.16 -8.35 8.98
N ILE A 163 6.38 -7.46 8.01
CA ILE A 163 5.96 -6.05 8.12
C ILE A 163 4.44 -5.95 8.36
N TYR A 164 3.63 -6.65 7.58
CA TYR A 164 2.18 -6.64 7.78
C TYR A 164 1.74 -7.27 9.11
N LEU A 165 2.42 -8.32 9.57
CA LEU A 165 2.15 -8.88 10.89
C LEU A 165 2.37 -7.84 11.99
N GLN A 166 3.50 -7.12 11.94
CA GLN A 166 3.79 -6.06 12.92
C GLN A 166 2.80 -4.91 12.81
N SER A 167 2.40 -4.51 11.60
CA SER A 167 1.43 -3.42 11.42
C SER A 167 0.08 -3.74 12.06
N THR A 168 -0.35 -5.02 12.07
CA THR A 168 -1.57 -5.40 12.78
C THR A 168 -1.49 -5.24 14.30
N TYR A 169 -0.30 -5.29 14.90
CA TYR A 169 -0.13 -5.05 16.34
C TYR A 169 -0.12 -3.54 16.62
N VAL A 170 0.56 -2.76 15.79
CA VAL A 170 0.62 -1.30 15.89
C VAL A 170 -0.76 -0.66 15.66
N ALA A 171 -1.54 -1.18 14.72
CA ALA A 171 -2.88 -0.69 14.40
C ALA A 171 -3.89 -0.79 15.57
N THR A 172 -3.57 -1.54 16.62
CA THR A 172 -4.40 -1.56 17.83
C THR A 172 -4.33 -0.26 18.64
N LEU A 173 -3.29 0.57 18.39
CA LEU A 173 -2.97 1.77 19.15
C LEU A 173 -2.83 1.53 20.67
N GLN A 174 -2.60 0.27 21.06
CA GLN A 174 -2.43 -0.11 22.46
C GLN A 174 -0.94 -0.23 22.79
N PRO A 175 -0.48 0.31 23.94
CA PRO A 175 0.94 0.33 24.27
C PRO A 175 1.59 -1.07 24.28
N GLU A 176 0.87 -2.09 24.75
CA GLU A 176 1.45 -3.42 24.95
C GLU A 176 1.69 -4.21 23.64
N PRO A 177 0.70 -4.37 22.74
CA PRO A 177 0.96 -4.87 21.38
C PRO A 177 2.03 -4.05 20.63
N THR A 178 2.02 -2.72 20.78
CA THR A 178 2.99 -1.85 20.11
C THR A 178 4.42 -2.09 20.61
N ARG A 179 4.65 -2.24 21.92
CA ARG A 179 5.99 -2.60 22.46
C ARG A 179 6.50 -3.93 21.92
N ARG A 180 5.62 -4.91 21.75
CA ARG A 180 5.97 -6.20 21.14
C ARG A 180 6.39 -6.04 19.68
N ALA A 181 5.65 -5.23 18.91
CA ALA A 181 6.00 -4.90 17.53
C ALA A 181 7.35 -4.17 17.45
N VAL A 182 7.61 -3.19 18.32
CA VAL A 182 8.90 -2.47 18.39
C VAL A 182 10.05 -3.43 18.62
N ALA A 183 9.92 -4.38 19.56
CA ALA A 183 10.97 -5.36 19.83
C ALA A 183 11.24 -6.25 18.60
N ALA A 184 10.19 -6.70 17.92
CA ALA A 184 10.30 -7.51 16.70
C ALA A 184 10.94 -6.72 15.54
N LEU A 185 10.49 -5.49 15.30
CA LEU A 185 11.01 -4.61 14.23
C LEU A 185 12.49 -4.28 14.43
N LYS A 186 12.89 -3.95 15.67
CA LYS A 186 14.30 -3.72 16.00
C LYS A 186 15.15 -4.96 15.77
N LYS A 187 14.61 -6.16 16.06
CA LYS A 187 15.30 -7.42 15.79
C LYS A 187 15.47 -7.63 14.28
N PHE A 188 14.39 -7.45 13.51
CA PHE A 188 14.40 -7.56 12.05
C PHE A 188 15.45 -6.64 11.41
N ILE A 189 15.48 -5.35 11.78
CA ILE A 189 16.45 -4.39 11.23
C ILE A 189 17.90 -4.80 11.54
N ARG A 190 18.18 -5.41 12.70
CA ARG A 190 19.53 -5.88 13.04
C ARG A 190 19.92 -7.16 12.30
N GLU A 191 18.98 -8.07 12.10
CA GLU A 191 19.24 -9.38 11.49
C GLU A 191 19.16 -9.37 9.96
N HIS A 192 18.46 -8.38 9.40
CA HIS A 192 18.22 -8.23 7.96
C HIS A 192 18.54 -6.81 7.48
N PRO A 193 19.77 -6.29 7.69
CA PRO A 193 20.11 -4.90 7.34
C PRO A 193 20.04 -4.61 5.83
N ASP A 194 20.16 -5.64 4.99
CA ASP A 194 20.11 -5.54 3.52
C ASP A 194 18.72 -5.84 2.95
N SER A 195 17.71 -6.08 3.80
CA SER A 195 16.34 -6.32 3.33
C SER A 195 15.74 -5.05 2.73
N GLY A 196 15.04 -5.21 1.61
CA GLY A 196 14.28 -4.12 0.99
C GLY A 196 13.16 -3.55 1.87
N PHE A 197 12.80 -4.26 2.93
CA PHE A 197 11.77 -3.86 3.88
C PHE A 197 12.32 -3.10 5.10
N VAL A 198 13.62 -2.80 5.16
CA VAL A 198 14.21 -2.04 6.28
C VAL A 198 13.59 -0.64 6.41
N SER A 199 13.38 0.07 5.30
CA SER A 199 12.71 1.38 5.32
C SER A 199 11.29 1.27 5.87
N ALA A 200 10.53 0.27 5.43
CA ALA A 200 9.17 0.02 5.93
C ALA A 200 9.16 -0.34 7.42
N ALA A 201 10.15 -1.09 7.91
CA ALA A 201 10.30 -1.40 9.33
C ALA A 201 10.58 -0.14 10.16
N TRP A 202 11.42 0.79 9.66
CA TRP A 202 11.65 2.08 10.30
C TRP A 202 10.42 2.97 10.30
N SER A 203 9.68 3.06 9.19
CA SER A 203 8.41 3.80 9.16
C SER A 203 7.42 3.25 10.18
N LEU A 204 7.33 1.92 10.32
CA LEU A 204 6.45 1.32 11.31
C LEU A 204 6.93 1.53 12.76
N LEU A 205 8.24 1.62 12.99
CA LEU A 205 8.79 2.06 14.27
C LEU A 205 8.40 3.51 14.59
N ALA A 206 8.42 4.42 13.62
CA ALA A 206 8.00 5.80 13.85
C ALA A 206 6.54 5.88 14.35
N VAL A 207 5.62 5.18 13.68
CA VAL A 207 4.21 5.07 14.11
C VAL A 207 4.09 4.41 15.49
N SER A 208 4.92 3.40 15.75
CA SER A 208 4.94 2.71 17.04
C SER A 208 5.38 3.65 18.17
N TYR A 209 6.40 4.47 17.94
CA TYR A 209 6.90 5.42 18.93
C TYR A 209 5.94 6.56 19.18
N ASP A 210 5.19 7.00 18.17
CA ASP A 210 4.10 7.96 18.35
C ASP A 210 3.05 7.41 19.32
N THR A 211 2.61 6.16 19.12
CA THR A 211 1.66 5.47 20.03
C THR A 211 2.20 5.33 21.46
N LEU A 212 3.53 5.29 21.62
CA LEU A 212 4.21 5.12 22.91
C LEU A 212 4.67 6.45 23.53
N ASP A 213 4.36 7.59 22.90
CA ASP A 213 4.81 8.93 23.29
C ASP A 213 6.35 9.05 23.41
N MET A 214 7.07 8.44 22.46
CA MET A 214 8.54 8.41 22.42
C MET A 214 9.06 9.31 21.28
N GLN A 215 8.86 10.62 21.38
CA GLN A 215 9.02 11.55 20.25
C GLN A 215 10.45 11.64 19.69
N LYS A 216 11.47 11.50 20.53
CA LYS A 216 12.87 11.44 20.07
C LYS A 216 13.14 10.20 19.22
N ASP A 217 12.63 9.04 19.66
CA ASP A 217 12.76 7.79 18.93
C ASP A 217 11.92 7.79 17.64
N ARG A 218 10.74 8.44 17.67
CA ARG A 218 9.91 8.71 16.49
C ARG A 218 10.70 9.48 15.43
N LEU A 219 11.27 10.64 15.81
CA LEU A 219 12.09 11.45 14.90
C LEU A 219 13.26 10.65 14.31
N HIS A 220 13.97 9.89 15.16
CA HIS A 220 15.06 9.05 14.70
C HIS A 220 14.60 8.00 13.67
N ALA A 221 13.46 7.34 13.92
CA ALA A 221 12.90 6.34 13.02
C ALA A 221 12.46 6.95 11.67
N GLU A 222 11.87 8.16 11.66
CA GLU A 222 11.50 8.87 10.43
C GLU A 222 12.72 9.23 9.57
N LEU A 223 13.81 9.67 10.21
CA LEU A 223 15.08 9.92 9.54
C LEU A 223 15.64 8.63 8.93
N LYS A 224 15.65 7.53 9.69
CA LYS A 224 16.11 6.23 9.20
C LYS A 224 15.26 5.65 8.09
N ALA A 225 13.95 5.84 8.14
CA ALA A 225 13.04 5.41 7.06
C ALA A 225 13.36 6.14 5.74
N LEU A 226 13.63 7.45 5.80
CA LEU A 226 14.06 8.24 4.65
C LEU A 226 15.45 7.84 4.15
N GLU A 227 16.42 7.62 5.04
CA GLU A 227 17.79 7.22 4.68
C GLU A 227 17.87 5.84 4.01
N THR A 228 17.05 4.89 4.47
CA THR A 228 17.08 3.49 4.01
C THR A 228 16.10 3.19 2.88
N ARG A 229 15.45 4.23 2.35
CA ARG A 229 14.41 4.04 1.34
C ARG A 229 14.99 3.50 0.04
N GLU A 230 14.33 2.48 -0.50
CA GLU A 230 14.66 1.97 -1.82
C GLU A 230 14.34 3.02 -2.89
N VAL A 231 15.24 3.14 -3.87
CA VAL A 231 15.03 3.96 -5.06
C VAL A 231 14.77 2.99 -6.22
N ASP A 232 13.57 3.03 -6.77
CA ASP A 232 13.25 2.30 -7.99
C ASP A 232 14.06 2.90 -9.15
N PRO A 233 14.99 2.16 -9.77
CA PRO A 233 15.78 2.67 -10.89
C PRO A 233 14.91 3.03 -12.11
N THR A 234 13.72 2.43 -12.22
CA THR A 234 12.78 2.67 -13.32
C THR A 234 11.86 3.87 -13.06
N ASN A 235 11.74 4.28 -11.80
CA ASN A 235 11.04 5.49 -11.38
C ASN A 235 11.84 6.21 -10.28
N PRO A 236 12.92 6.93 -10.65
CA PRO A 236 13.78 7.62 -9.69
C PRO A 236 13.10 8.84 -9.07
N PHE A 237 11.91 9.23 -9.56
CA PHE A 237 11.19 10.37 -9.00
C PHE A 237 10.55 9.99 -7.67
N GLN A 238 11.15 10.49 -6.59
CA GLN A 238 10.59 10.39 -5.24
C GLN A 238 10.01 11.74 -4.81
N GLU A 239 8.72 11.74 -4.49
CA GLU A 239 8.06 12.88 -3.87
C GLU A 239 8.31 12.81 -2.35
N ASN A 240 9.15 13.71 -1.83
CA ASN A 240 9.57 13.73 -0.42
C ASN A 240 9.05 14.95 0.35
N ALA A 241 8.30 15.85 -0.27
CA ALA A 241 7.86 17.07 0.40
C ALA A 241 7.02 16.73 1.64
N TRP A 242 6.21 15.68 1.60
CA TRP A 242 5.50 15.22 2.80
C TRP A 242 6.42 14.70 3.90
N GLN A 243 7.40 13.87 3.54
CA GLN A 243 8.33 13.33 4.53
C GLN A 243 9.20 14.44 5.15
N TYR A 244 9.67 15.40 4.34
CA TYR A 244 10.45 16.55 4.83
C TYR A 244 9.64 17.42 5.77
N TRP A 245 8.39 17.72 5.41
CA TRP A 245 7.48 18.46 6.28
C TRP A 245 7.27 17.73 7.60
N ASN A 246 6.93 16.44 7.56
CA ASN A 246 6.65 15.63 8.75
C ASN A 246 7.87 15.58 9.71
N ILE A 247 9.06 15.30 9.18
CA ILE A 247 10.32 15.31 9.96
C ILE A 247 10.55 16.69 10.58
N ALA A 248 10.39 17.76 9.81
CA ALA A 248 10.61 19.11 10.31
C ALA A 248 9.64 19.48 11.43
N THR A 249 8.35 19.12 11.31
CA THR A 249 7.34 19.39 12.33
C THR A 249 7.55 18.60 13.60
N ILE A 250 7.91 17.31 13.52
CA ILE A 250 8.25 16.49 14.69
C ILE A 250 9.47 17.09 15.40
N ALA A 251 10.51 17.43 14.64
CA ALA A 251 11.72 18.02 15.17
C ALA A 251 11.45 19.35 15.89
N GLU A 252 10.66 20.24 15.30
CA GLU A 252 10.36 21.55 15.90
C GLU A 252 9.46 21.43 17.14
N PHE A 253 8.30 20.78 16.99
CA PHE A 253 7.23 20.90 17.98
C PHE A 253 7.25 19.81 19.04
N GLU A 254 7.74 18.61 18.70
CA GLU A 254 7.68 17.47 19.61
C GLU A 254 9.04 17.20 20.29
N VAL A 255 10.14 17.48 19.59
CA VAL A 255 11.50 17.21 20.11
C VAL A 255 12.25 18.48 20.53
N GLY A 256 11.94 19.63 19.93
CA GLY A 256 12.70 20.87 20.12
C GLY A 256 14.08 20.87 19.43
N ASP A 257 14.28 19.98 18.44
CA ASP A 257 15.47 19.93 17.60
C ASP A 257 15.33 20.92 16.43
N PHE A 258 15.61 22.19 16.70
CA PHE A 258 15.54 23.26 15.70
C PHE A 258 16.57 23.10 14.58
N GLU A 259 17.68 22.40 14.80
CA GLU A 259 18.68 22.15 13.76
C GLU A 259 18.10 21.23 12.68
N THR A 260 17.56 20.08 13.10
CA THR A 260 16.90 19.14 12.19
C THR A 260 15.68 19.78 11.53
N ALA A 261 14.85 20.52 12.29
CA ALA A 261 13.69 21.20 11.74
C ALA A 261 14.06 22.18 10.61
N ARG A 262 15.04 23.06 10.84
CA ARG A 262 15.51 24.01 9.83
C ARG A 262 16.05 23.32 8.59
N ARG A 263 16.84 22.25 8.77
CA ARG A 263 17.38 21.46 7.65
C ARG A 263 16.26 20.98 6.74
N TYR A 264 15.24 20.33 7.29
CA TYR A 264 14.18 19.73 6.47
C TYR A 264 13.17 20.74 5.91
N TYR A 265 12.89 21.84 6.61
CA TYR A 265 12.12 22.94 6.02
C TYR A 265 12.84 23.56 4.81
N ARG A 266 14.16 23.77 4.88
CA ARG A 266 14.95 24.26 3.75
C ARG A 266 14.96 23.28 2.59
N LYS A 267 15.19 21.98 2.86
CA LYS A 267 15.11 20.94 1.83
C LYS A 267 13.77 20.95 1.09
N LEU A 268 12.65 21.13 1.79
CA LEU A 268 11.33 21.24 1.15
C LEU A 268 11.24 22.46 0.23
N ILE A 269 11.65 23.64 0.71
CA ILE A 269 11.62 24.88 -0.08
C ILE A 269 12.51 24.76 -1.34
N GLU A 270 13.69 24.14 -1.20
CA GLU A 270 14.70 24.01 -2.26
C GLU A 270 14.33 22.95 -3.30
N GLU A 271 13.92 21.75 -2.86
CA GLU A 271 13.61 20.63 -3.76
C GLU A 271 12.18 20.72 -4.33
N TYR A 272 11.26 21.40 -3.62
CA TYR A 272 9.84 21.49 -4.00
C TYR A 272 9.30 22.95 -3.93
N PRO A 273 9.81 23.87 -4.76
CA PRO A 273 9.53 25.31 -4.67
C PRO A 273 8.06 25.70 -4.96
N THR A 274 7.29 24.79 -5.58
CA THR A 274 5.87 24.97 -5.89
C THR A 274 4.93 24.20 -4.95
N ASP A 275 5.46 23.50 -3.95
CA ASP A 275 4.64 22.77 -2.98
C ASP A 275 3.85 23.74 -2.09
N ILE A 276 2.59 23.40 -1.80
CA ILE A 276 1.69 24.23 -0.99
C ILE A 276 2.22 24.50 0.43
N ARG A 277 3.09 23.63 0.96
CA ARG A 277 3.69 23.77 2.29
C ARG A 277 4.87 24.73 2.34
N ARG A 278 5.36 25.21 1.19
CA ARG A 278 6.52 26.13 1.13
C ARG A 278 6.32 27.36 2.02
N PHE A 279 5.17 28.03 1.92
CA PHE A 279 4.88 29.21 2.73
C PHE A 279 4.90 28.88 4.24
N GLY A 280 4.37 27.71 4.62
CA GLY A 280 4.43 27.23 6.00
C GLY A 280 5.86 27.01 6.50
N CYS A 281 6.74 26.49 5.63
CA CYS A 281 8.16 26.29 5.94
C CYS A 281 8.88 27.63 6.15
N GLU A 282 8.64 28.62 5.27
CA GLU A 282 9.23 29.96 5.40
C GLU A 282 8.82 30.60 6.73
N LYS A 283 7.54 30.50 7.11
CA LYS A 283 7.05 31.01 8.39
C LYS A 283 7.60 30.26 9.60
N ALA A 284 7.85 28.95 9.48
CA ALA A 284 8.49 28.18 10.53
C ALA A 284 9.95 28.60 10.76
N LEU A 285 10.70 28.85 9.69
CA LEU A 285 12.07 29.34 9.77
C LEU A 285 12.16 30.73 10.43
N GLU A 286 11.30 31.67 10.01
CA GLU A 286 11.20 33.01 10.63
C GLU A 286 10.90 32.93 12.14
N ARG A 287 9.95 32.06 12.52
CA ARG A 287 9.58 31.84 13.93
C ARG A 287 10.76 31.32 14.75
N MET A 288 11.47 30.31 14.25
CA MET A 288 12.64 29.75 14.95
C MET A 288 13.77 30.79 15.09
N ASP A 289 14.02 31.61 14.06
CA ASP A 289 14.98 32.72 14.12
C ASP A 289 14.62 33.74 15.21
N GLU A 290 13.33 34.07 15.31
CA GLU A 290 12.87 34.98 16.34
C GLU A 290 13.04 34.41 17.75
N ILE A 291 12.67 33.15 17.97
CA ILE A 291 12.84 32.46 19.26
C ILE A 291 14.31 32.47 19.68
N GLU A 292 15.20 32.06 18.77
CA GLU A 292 16.64 32.00 19.03
C GLU A 292 17.22 33.38 19.36
N ARG A 293 16.84 34.42 18.60
CA ARG A 293 17.23 35.80 18.87
C ARG A 293 16.78 36.27 20.26
N ARG A 294 15.54 35.97 20.66
CA ARG A 294 15.01 36.30 22.00
C ARG A 294 15.78 35.57 23.10
N LEU A 295 16.11 34.28 22.90
CA LEU A 295 16.90 33.50 23.87
C LEU A 295 18.33 34.06 24.02
N ARG A 296 19.01 34.37 22.92
CA ARG A 296 20.34 34.99 22.94
C ARG A 296 20.34 36.34 23.67
N ALA A 297 19.32 37.17 23.44
CA ALA A 297 19.18 38.46 24.12
C ALA A 297 19.00 38.29 25.64
N ARG A 298 18.18 37.33 26.08
CA ARG A 298 18.01 37.00 27.52
C ARG A 298 19.30 36.50 28.16
N LEU A 299 20.03 35.62 27.48
CA LEU A 299 21.31 35.09 27.98
C LEU A 299 22.39 36.17 28.06
N SER A 300 22.34 37.18 27.19
CA SER A 300 23.28 38.32 27.18
C SER A 300 22.97 39.38 28.24
N ASN A 301 21.75 39.38 28.81
CA ASN A 301 21.34 40.31 29.87
C ASN A 301 20.74 39.58 31.09
N PRO A 302 21.55 38.82 31.85
CA PRO A 302 21.06 37.96 32.94
C PRO A 302 20.48 38.72 34.15
N GLY A 303 20.62 40.05 34.22
CA GLY A 303 20.17 40.89 35.35
C GLY A 303 18.82 41.61 35.15
N GLY A 304 18.23 41.58 33.95
CA GLY A 304 17.08 42.44 33.60
C GLY A 304 15.68 41.82 33.78
N GLY A 305 15.51 40.75 34.55
CA GLY A 305 14.26 39.97 34.57
C GLY A 305 13.77 39.47 35.93
N ARG A 306 14.18 40.12 37.04
CA ARG A 306 13.52 39.95 38.34
C ARG A 306 12.81 41.22 38.72
N ASP A 307 11.81 41.61 37.94
CA ASP A 307 10.75 42.52 38.40
C ASP A 307 9.49 42.07 37.66
N GLU A 308 8.43 41.81 38.46
CA GLU A 308 7.06 41.36 38.12
C GLU A 308 6.77 39.85 38.11
#